data_AF-A0A4Q5KN51-F1
#
_entry.id   AF-A0A4Q5KN51-F1
#
_cell.length_a   1.000
_cell.length_b   1.000
_cell.length_c   1.000
_cell.angle_alpha   90.00
_cell.angle_beta   90.00
_cell.angle_gamma   90.00
#
_symmetry.space_group_name_H-M   'P 1'
#
loop_
_entity.id
_entity.type
_entity.pdbx_description
1 polymer ?
#
loop_
_entity_poly.entity_id
_entity_poly.type
_entity_poly.pdbx_seq_one_letter_code
_entity_poly.pdbx_strand_id
1 'polypeptide(L)'
;MFKEIYRKITARKTKTETLKDTMFYYASIVNQPAFTNTTITFITDDKQAFALEEIKAALLSQKEYALMKREADQRHVNLIAQGFTYKAIETHVKTLEMHVKKVIAMRGNDTVYFGLTPDNELIIKANKHSRDGVLATINNIKLTTLKIKTM
;
A
#
# COMPACT_ATOMS: atom_id res chain seq x y z
N MET A 1 42.18 -38.10 -6.58
CA MET A 1 40.85 -37.88 -7.19
C MET A 1 40.42 -36.44 -6.92
N PHE A 2 40.41 -35.60 -7.94
CA PHE A 2 39.87 -34.25 -7.84
C PHE A 2 38.33 -34.33 -7.96
N LYS A 3 37.61 -33.83 -6.96
CA LYS A 3 36.15 -33.70 -7.02
C LYS A 3 35.81 -32.51 -7.92
N GLU A 4 35.32 -32.78 -9.12
CA GLU A 4 34.74 -31.74 -9.97
C GLU A 4 33.45 -31.23 -9.33
N ILE A 5 33.44 -29.94 -8.96
CA ILE A 5 32.25 -29.25 -8.46
C ILE A 5 31.51 -28.70 -9.67
N TYR A 6 30.49 -29.43 -10.14
CA TYR A 6 29.59 -28.94 -11.16
C TYR A 6 28.74 -27.79 -10.58
N ARG A 7 29.08 -26.54 -10.91
CA ARG A 7 28.20 -25.39 -10.66
C ARG A 7 26.97 -25.52 -11.55
N LYS A 8 25.90 -26.08 -10.98
CA LYS A 8 24.58 -26.12 -11.62
C LYS A 8 24.07 -24.69 -11.74
N ILE A 9 24.30 -24.05 -12.89
CA ILE A 9 23.67 -22.77 -13.23
C ILE A 9 22.16 -23.04 -13.22
N THR A 10 21.51 -22.64 -12.14
CA THR A 10 20.08 -22.86 -11.97
C THR A 10 19.40 -21.81 -12.85
N ALA A 11 18.82 -22.28 -13.95
CA ALA A 11 18.10 -21.45 -14.89
C ALA A 11 17.09 -20.55 -14.16
N ARG A 12 17.13 -19.26 -14.51
CA ARG A 12 16.17 -18.17 -14.28
C ARG A 12 15.03 -18.53 -13.31
N LYS A 13 15.12 -18.08 -12.06
CA LYS A 13 14.02 -18.17 -11.08
C LYS A 13 12.82 -17.37 -11.58
N THR A 14 11.93 -18.00 -12.34
CA THR A 14 10.51 -17.62 -12.41
C THR A 14 9.86 -18.08 -11.10
N LYS A 15 10.27 -17.47 -9.98
CA LYS A 15 9.74 -17.72 -8.64
C LYS A 15 9.60 -16.38 -7.95
N THR A 16 8.39 -15.82 -8.05
CA THR A 16 7.66 -15.20 -6.94
C THR A 16 8.56 -14.85 -5.76
N GLU A 17 9.31 -13.74 -5.88
CA GLU A 17 10.05 -13.22 -4.74
C GLU A 17 9.02 -12.76 -3.71
N THR A 18 9.02 -13.43 -2.56
CA THR A 18 8.24 -13.01 -1.42
C THR A 18 8.90 -11.76 -0.85
N LEU A 19 8.25 -10.62 -1.06
CA LEU A 19 8.73 -9.31 -0.67
C LEU A 19 8.05 -8.91 0.64
N LYS A 20 8.83 -8.27 1.53
CA LYS A 20 8.33 -7.81 2.83
C LYS A 20 7.49 -6.55 2.67
N ASP A 21 6.31 -6.57 3.26
CA ASP A 21 5.45 -5.40 3.40
C ASP A 21 5.99 -4.50 4.52
N THR A 22 6.36 -3.28 4.15
CA THR A 22 6.77 -2.25 5.11
C THR A 22 5.59 -1.46 5.65
N MET A 23 4.42 -1.63 5.05
CA MET A 23 3.21 -0.90 5.41
C MET A 23 2.36 -1.61 6.47
N PHE A 24 2.88 -2.64 7.16
CA PHE A 24 2.09 -3.51 8.04
C PHE A 24 1.19 -2.77 9.05
N TYR A 25 1.61 -1.59 9.52
CA TYR A 25 0.83 -0.75 10.42
C TYR A 25 -0.27 0.10 9.73
N TYR A 26 -0.11 0.40 8.44
CA TYR A 26 -0.96 1.27 7.62
C TYR A 26 -1.82 0.52 6.59
N ALA A 27 -1.52 -0.76 6.31
CA ALA A 27 -2.28 -1.64 5.42
C ALA A 27 -3.75 -1.84 5.83
N SER A 28 -4.07 -1.53 7.10
CA SER A 28 -5.42 -1.50 7.66
C SER A 28 -6.29 -0.35 7.12
N ILE A 29 -5.70 0.73 6.59
CA ILE A 29 -6.40 1.93 6.12
C ILE A 29 -6.79 1.80 4.63
N VAL A 30 -5.99 1.09 3.84
CA VAL A 30 -6.22 0.87 2.40
C VAL A 30 -7.32 -0.15 2.17
N ASN A 31 -7.32 -1.24 2.95
CA ASN A 31 -8.16 -2.40 2.71
C ASN A 31 -9.40 -2.45 3.62
N GLN A 32 -9.98 -1.31 3.98
CA GLN A 32 -11.22 -1.29 4.74
C GLN A 32 -12.38 -1.69 3.82
N PRO A 33 -13.14 -2.77 4.13
CA PRO A 33 -14.12 -3.35 3.21
C PRO A 33 -15.41 -2.54 3.04
N ALA A 34 -15.56 -1.39 3.71
CA ALA A 34 -16.81 -0.63 3.70
C ALA A 34 -16.54 0.88 3.74
N PHE A 35 -16.44 1.50 2.57
CA PHE A 35 -16.55 2.95 2.45
C PHE A 35 -17.90 3.31 1.81
N THR A 36 -18.61 4.27 2.38
CA THR A 36 -19.72 4.97 1.72
C THR A 36 -19.19 6.11 0.85
N ASN A 37 -19.91 6.47 -0.23
CA ASN A 37 -19.56 7.49 -1.22
C ASN A 37 -18.25 7.20 -1.99
N THR A 38 -18.25 6.16 -2.82
CA THR A 38 -17.10 5.75 -3.63
C THR A 38 -17.41 5.79 -5.11
N THR A 39 -16.44 6.23 -5.91
CA THR A 39 -16.49 6.04 -7.37
C THR A 39 -16.13 4.59 -7.69
N ILE A 40 -17.00 3.89 -8.42
CA ILE A 40 -16.80 2.49 -8.81
C ILE A 40 -16.37 2.46 -10.28
N THR A 41 -15.25 1.80 -10.55
CA THR A 41 -14.74 1.57 -11.90
C THR A 41 -14.60 0.09 -12.15
N PHE A 42 -15.22 -0.40 -13.23
CA PHE A 42 -15.01 -1.75 -13.72
C PHE A 42 -13.72 -1.81 -14.52
N ILE A 43 -12.87 -2.79 -14.20
CA ILE A 43 -11.54 -2.94 -14.79
C ILE A 43 -11.60 -3.99 -15.89
N THR A 44 -11.37 -3.53 -17.12
CA THR A 44 -11.13 -4.35 -18.31
C THR A 44 -9.62 -4.60 -18.46
N ASP A 45 -9.22 -5.54 -19.33
CA ASP A 45 -7.82 -5.95 -19.48
C ASP A 45 -6.88 -4.77 -19.85
N ASP A 46 -7.35 -3.83 -20.65
CA ASP A 46 -6.66 -2.59 -21.03
C ASP A 46 -6.48 -1.60 -19.87
N LYS A 47 -7.27 -1.72 -18.80
CA LYS A 47 -7.25 -0.82 -17.63
C LYS A 47 -6.52 -1.39 -16.41
N GLN A 48 -5.94 -2.59 -16.52
CA GLN A 48 -5.21 -3.22 -15.41
C GLN A 48 -4.00 -2.39 -14.98
N ALA A 49 -3.23 -1.86 -15.94
CA ALA A 49 -2.06 -1.02 -15.65
C ALA A 49 -2.46 0.23 -14.85
N PHE A 50 -3.47 0.96 -15.34
CA PHE A 50 -4.03 2.13 -14.68
C PHE A 50 -4.53 1.82 -13.26
N ALA A 51 -5.22 0.68 -13.07
CA ALA A 51 -5.71 0.27 -11.76
C ALA A 51 -4.55 0.04 -10.76
N LEU A 52 -3.48 -0.62 -11.20
CA LEU A 52 -2.29 -0.84 -10.37
C LEU A 52 -1.59 0.48 -10.00
N GLU A 53 -1.54 1.44 -10.93
CA GLU A 53 -0.98 2.77 -10.67
C GLU A 53 -1.81 3.56 -9.64
N GLU A 54 -3.13 3.59 -9.77
CA GLU A 54 -4.01 4.25 -8.80
C GLU A 54 -3.91 3.63 -7.41
N ILE A 55 -3.81 2.30 -7.32
CA ILE A 55 -3.61 1.58 -6.05
C ILE A 55 -2.26 1.97 -5.43
N LYS A 56 -1.19 2.01 -6.23
CA LYS A 56 0.14 2.41 -5.77
C LYS A 56 0.16 3.86 -5.29
N ALA A 57 -0.46 4.77 -6.03
CA ALA A 57 -0.55 6.18 -5.67
C ALA A 57 -1.32 6.38 -4.35
N ALA A 58 -2.44 5.65 -4.17
CA ALA A 58 -3.20 5.68 -2.92
C ALA A 58 -2.36 5.18 -1.74
N LEU A 59 -1.64 4.06 -1.88
CA LEU A 59 -0.74 3.53 -0.85
C LEU A 59 0.37 4.51 -0.48
N LEU A 60 0.97 5.19 -1.46
CA LEU A 60 1.99 6.22 -1.22
C LEU A 60 1.43 7.42 -0.45
N SER A 61 0.27 7.95 -0.87
CA SER A 61 -0.38 9.07 -0.16
C SER A 61 -0.68 8.72 1.30
N GLN A 62 -1.08 7.47 1.56
CA GLN A 62 -1.33 6.97 2.90
C GLN A 62 -0.04 6.84 3.72
N LYS A 63 1.05 6.36 3.09
CA LYS A 63 2.39 6.29 3.71
C LYS A 63 2.89 7.67 4.12
N GLU A 64 2.74 8.66 3.25
CA GLU A 64 3.16 10.04 3.52
C GLU A 64 2.37 10.66 4.66
N TYR A 65 1.03 10.58 4.62
CA TYR A 65 0.17 11.05 5.71
C TYR A 65 0.54 10.40 7.05
N ALA A 66 0.76 9.10 7.03
CA ALA A 66 1.17 8.31 8.19
C ALA A 66 2.49 8.76 8.83
N LEU A 67 3.51 9.03 8.01
CA LEU A 67 4.80 9.54 8.47
C LEU A 67 4.66 10.94 9.07
N MET A 68 3.96 11.84 8.34
CA MET A 68 3.72 13.22 8.76
C MET A 68 2.91 13.31 10.05
N LYS A 69 1.90 12.44 10.22
CA LYS A 69 1.12 12.34 11.45
C LYS A 69 1.99 11.93 12.63
N ARG A 70 2.86 10.92 12.45
CA ARG A 70 3.79 10.50 13.51
C ARG A 70 4.76 11.61 13.90
N GLU A 71 5.31 12.33 12.92
CA GLU A 71 6.19 13.48 13.19
C GLU A 71 5.44 14.62 13.88
N ALA A 72 4.19 14.86 13.50
CA ALA A 72 3.33 15.83 14.18
C ALA A 72 3.01 15.39 15.61
N ASP A 73 2.73 14.12 15.86
CA ASP A 73 2.47 13.58 17.20
C ASP A 73 3.72 13.69 18.09
N GLN A 74 4.90 13.39 17.55
CA GLN A 74 6.17 13.57 18.28
C GLN A 74 6.45 15.05 18.58
N ARG A 75 6.22 15.94 17.60
CA ARG A 75 6.33 17.39 17.80
C ARG A 75 5.31 17.90 18.82
N HIS A 76 4.07 17.40 18.77
CA HIS A 76 3.03 17.70 19.76
C HIS A 76 3.50 17.36 21.16
N VAL A 77 4.01 16.14 21.38
CA VAL A 77 4.53 15.71 22.69
C VAL A 77 5.63 16.66 23.19
N ASN A 78 6.55 17.05 22.32
CA ASN A 78 7.64 17.97 22.66
C ASN A 78 7.16 19.40 22.95
N LEU A 79 6.20 19.92 22.16
CA LEU A 79 5.67 21.28 22.30
C LEU A 79 4.74 21.42 23.52
N ILE A 80 3.98 20.37 23.85
CA ILE A 80 3.19 20.29 25.09
C ILE A 80 4.12 20.29 26.30
N ALA A 81 5.22 19.53 26.25
CA ALA A 81 6.24 19.55 27.30
C ALA A 81 6.91 20.92 27.47
N GLN A 82 6.89 21.77 26.44
CA GLN A 82 7.38 23.15 26.45
C GLN A 82 6.30 24.21 26.79
N GLY A 83 5.06 23.80 27.12
CA GLY A 83 3.99 24.69 27.58
C GLY A 83 3.13 25.33 26.48
N PHE A 84 3.25 24.90 25.23
CA PHE A 84 2.39 25.39 24.14
C PHE A 84 0.99 24.76 24.16
N THR A 85 -0.03 25.51 23.76
CA THR A 85 -1.42 25.05 23.74
C THR A 85 -1.73 24.25 22.46
N TYR A 86 -2.56 23.21 22.58
CA TYR A 86 -2.99 22.33 21.46
C TYR A 86 -3.53 23.10 20.24
N LYS A 87 -4.18 24.24 20.47
CA LYS A 87 -4.80 25.05 19.41
C LYS A 87 -3.76 25.69 18.46
N ALA A 88 -2.52 25.85 18.90
CA ALA A 88 -1.45 26.48 18.11
C ALA A 88 -0.68 25.50 17.21
N ILE A 89 -0.88 24.19 17.35
CA ILE A 89 0.02 23.18 16.77
C ILE A 89 -0.57 22.51 15.50
N GLU A 90 -1.84 22.76 15.16
CA GLU A 90 -2.53 22.07 14.06
C GLU A 90 -2.85 22.96 12.85
N THR A 91 -2.23 22.65 11.70
CA THR A 91 -2.75 23.03 10.37
C THR A 91 -2.33 22.05 9.28
N HIS A 92 -1.09 21.57 9.29
CA HIS A 92 -0.54 20.81 8.15
C HIS A 92 -1.07 19.36 8.02
N VAL A 93 -1.31 18.66 9.14
CA VAL A 93 -1.79 17.25 9.11
C VAL A 93 -3.23 17.14 8.58
N LYS A 94 -4.09 18.10 8.93
CA LYS A 94 -5.49 18.16 8.44
C LYS A 94 -5.54 18.35 6.93
N THR A 95 -4.65 19.18 6.37
CA THR A 95 -4.54 19.35 4.92
C THR A 95 -4.16 18.04 4.24
N LEU A 96 -3.17 17.31 4.76
CA LEU A 96 -2.75 16.02 4.19
C LEU A 96 -3.85 14.96 4.28
N GLU A 97 -4.62 14.93 5.38
CA GLU A 97 -5.74 13.99 5.55
C GLU A 97 -6.80 14.13 4.43
N MET A 98 -7.11 15.36 4.02
CA MET A 98 -8.03 15.62 2.91
C MET A 98 -7.51 15.07 1.56
N HIS A 99 -6.20 14.91 1.39
CA HIS A 99 -5.61 14.42 0.15
C HIS A 99 -5.40 12.89 0.12
N VAL A 100 -5.72 12.19 1.21
CA VAL A 100 -5.56 10.73 1.27
C VAL A 100 -6.63 10.03 0.44
N LYS A 101 -6.19 9.34 -0.63
CA LYS A 101 -7.05 8.43 -1.40
C LYS A 101 -7.18 7.09 -0.68
N LYS A 102 -8.39 6.54 -0.62
CA LYS A 102 -8.65 5.16 -0.16
C LYS A 102 -9.17 4.33 -1.32
N VAL A 103 -8.64 3.13 -1.48
CA VAL A 103 -8.90 2.29 -2.66
C VAL A 103 -9.18 0.85 -2.25
N ILE A 104 -10.27 0.29 -2.74
CA ILE A 104 -10.60 -1.15 -2.62
C ILE A 104 -10.51 -1.77 -4.01
N ALA A 105 -9.65 -2.77 -4.16
CA ALA A 105 -9.59 -3.56 -5.39
C ALA A 105 -10.20 -4.95 -5.18
N MET A 106 -10.94 -5.42 -6.18
CA MET A 106 -11.64 -6.70 -6.15
C MET A 106 -11.29 -7.57 -7.36
N ARG A 107 -11.32 -8.88 -7.16
CA ARG A 107 -11.27 -9.91 -8.20
C ARG A 107 -12.53 -10.76 -8.09
N GLY A 108 -13.48 -10.55 -8.98
CA GLY A 108 -14.83 -11.05 -8.80
C GLY A 108 -15.42 -10.47 -7.52
N ASN A 109 -15.77 -11.33 -6.57
CA ASN A 109 -16.31 -10.94 -5.26
C ASN A 109 -15.24 -10.82 -4.17
N ASP A 110 -14.01 -11.27 -4.43
CA ASP A 110 -12.94 -11.29 -3.43
C ASP A 110 -12.20 -9.96 -3.37
N THR A 111 -11.99 -9.45 -2.16
CA THR A 111 -11.14 -8.28 -1.94
C THR A 111 -9.68 -8.67 -2.06
N VAL A 112 -8.92 -7.93 -2.86
CA VAL A 112 -7.49 -8.14 -3.05
C VAL A 112 -6.73 -7.17 -2.17
N TYR A 113 -5.77 -7.70 -1.40
CA TYR A 113 -5.01 -6.91 -0.45
C TYR A 113 -3.65 -6.54 -1.05
N PHE A 114 -3.30 -5.26 -0.94
CA PHE A 114 -2.02 -4.74 -1.41
C PHE A 114 -1.16 -4.19 -0.27
N GLY A 115 0.15 -4.14 -0.51
CA GLY A 115 1.15 -3.50 0.34
C GLY A 115 2.28 -2.87 -0.48
N LEU A 116 3.23 -2.23 0.19
CA LEU A 116 4.43 -1.66 -0.44
C LEU A 116 5.71 -2.22 0.20
N THR A 117 6.69 -2.52 -0.64
CA THR A 117 8.05 -2.84 -0.21
C THR A 117 8.80 -1.60 0.27
N PRO A 118 10.00 -1.73 0.88
CA PRO A 118 10.84 -0.57 1.23
C PRO A 118 11.11 0.33 0.02
N ASP A 119 11.26 -0.27 -1.16
CA ASP A 119 11.54 0.38 -2.44
C ASP A 119 10.27 0.89 -3.15
N ASN A 120 9.13 0.95 -2.44
CA ASN A 120 7.83 1.37 -2.96
C ASN A 120 7.32 0.52 -4.13
N GLU A 121 7.68 -0.77 -4.19
CA GLU A 121 7.10 -1.71 -5.14
C GLU A 121 5.76 -2.21 -4.62
N LEU A 122 4.78 -2.32 -5.53
CA LEU A 122 3.45 -2.79 -5.19
C LEU A 122 3.45 -4.31 -5.05
N ILE A 123 2.93 -4.83 -3.94
CA ILE A 123 2.85 -6.27 -3.67
C ILE A 123 1.44 -6.70 -3.35
N ILE A 124 1.10 -7.93 -3.72
CA ILE A 124 -0.16 -8.60 -3.44
C ILE A 124 0.02 -9.46 -2.20
N LYS A 125 -0.91 -9.32 -1.26
CA LYS A 125 -0.91 -10.01 0.02
C LYS A 125 -2.03 -11.05 0.04
N ALA A 126 -1.80 -12.16 0.73
CA ALA A 126 -2.84 -13.17 0.93
C ALA A 126 -4.02 -12.64 1.77
N ASN A 127 -3.75 -11.75 2.73
CA ASN A 127 -4.74 -11.09 3.56
C ASN A 127 -4.19 -9.75 4.10
N LYS A 128 -5.06 -8.93 4.71
CA LYS A 128 -4.69 -7.62 5.28
C LYS A 128 -3.54 -7.66 6.28
N HIS A 129 -3.42 -8.76 7.02
CA HIS A 129 -2.43 -8.98 8.09
C HIS A 129 -1.21 -9.77 7.62
N SER A 130 -1.03 -10.01 6.32
CA SER A 130 0.18 -10.64 5.81
C SER A 130 1.36 -9.69 5.95
N ARG A 131 2.54 -10.18 6.34
CA ARG A 131 3.78 -9.39 6.35
C ARG A 131 4.56 -9.49 5.05
N ASP A 132 4.17 -10.44 4.21
CA ASP A 132 4.85 -10.74 2.96
C ASP A 132 3.82 -10.81 1.83
N GLY A 133 4.30 -10.59 0.61
CA GLY A 133 3.50 -10.63 -0.60
C GLY A 133 4.34 -10.92 -1.82
N VAL A 134 3.68 -11.00 -2.98
CA VAL A 134 4.33 -11.18 -4.29
C VAL A 134 4.19 -9.89 -5.07
N LEU A 135 5.20 -9.50 -5.85
CA LEU A 135 5.15 -8.32 -6.72
C LEU A 135 3.83 -8.29 -7.53
N ALA A 136 3.12 -7.17 -7.54
CA ALA A 136 1.90 -6.98 -8.31
C ALA A 136 2.26 -6.59 -9.75
N THR A 137 1.84 -7.40 -10.72
CA THR A 137 2.04 -7.15 -12.15
C THR A 137 0.77 -7.46 -12.92
N ILE A 138 0.63 -6.88 -14.12
CA ILE A 138 -0.52 -7.13 -15.01
C ILE A 138 -0.68 -8.63 -15.32
N ASN A 139 0.42 -9.38 -15.33
CA ASN A 139 0.42 -10.81 -15.65
C ASN A 139 -0.02 -11.70 -14.48
N ASN A 140 0.02 -11.22 -13.24
CA ASN A 140 -0.30 -12.01 -12.05
C ASN A 140 -1.56 -11.54 -11.32
N ILE A 141 -2.13 -10.42 -11.74
CA ILE A 141 -3.37 -9.89 -11.20
C ILE A 141 -4.36 -9.59 -12.32
N LYS A 142 -5.58 -10.10 -12.14
CA LYS A 142 -6.74 -9.67 -12.90
C LYS A 142 -7.72 -9.06 -11.93
N LEU A 143 -7.76 -7.73 -11.87
CA LEU A 143 -8.76 -7.00 -11.10
C LEU A 143 -10.04 -6.88 -11.95
N THR A 144 -11.19 -6.97 -11.30
CA THR A 144 -12.49 -6.77 -11.95
C THR A 144 -13.08 -5.42 -11.58
N THR A 145 -12.78 -4.94 -10.38
CA THR A 145 -13.41 -3.73 -9.83
C THR A 145 -12.42 -2.95 -8.99
N LEU A 146 -12.44 -1.63 -9.16
CA LEU A 146 -11.74 -0.66 -8.34
C LEU A 146 -12.76 0.31 -7.74
N LYS A 147 -12.74 0.48 -6.43
CA LYS A 147 -13.56 1.48 -5.73
C LYS A 147 -12.63 2.51 -5.11
N ILE A 148 -12.83 3.79 -5.43
CA ILE A 148 -11.99 4.88 -4.94
C ILE A 148 -12.84 5.83 -4.10
N LYS A 149 -12.31 6.22 -2.94
CA LYS A 149 -12.81 7.33 -2.12
C LYS A 149 -11.78 8.43 -2.08
N THR A 150 -12.16 9.59 -2.62
CA THR A 150 -11.49 10.87 -2.43
C THR A 150 -12.17 11.59 -1.25
N MET A 151 -11.37 12.11 -0.32
CA MET A 151 -11.86 12.88 0.83
C MET A 151 -11.93 14.37 0.50
#